data_AF-A0A7V2RUY9-F1
#
_entry.id   AF-A0A7V2RUY9-F1
#
_cell.length_a   1.000
_cell.length_b   1.000
_cell.length_c   1.000
_cell.angle_alpha   90.00
_cell.angle_beta   90.00
_cell.angle_gamma   90.00
#
_symmetry.space_group_name_H-M   'P 1'
#
loop_
_entity.id
_entity.type
_entity.pdbx_description
1 polymer ?
#
loop_
_entity_poly.entity_id
_entity_poly.type
_entity_poly.pdbx_seq_one_letter_code
_entity_poly.pdbx_strand_id
1 'polypeptide(L)'
;MNGGADRGGPGGGTDDRPGFFIPYRHAAEVVPCDYPAIADLFAAREADFRARTAELADFAAELAAFGGPPPAPRFAQEWFPRLDGAMAYLFVRRLRPRRIVEIGSGHSTR
;
A
#
# COMPACT_ATOMS: atom_id res chain seq x y z
N MET A 1 -10.21 40.05 -41.82
CA MET A 1 -10.88 40.66 -40.65
C MET A 1 -11.86 39.64 -40.09
N ASN A 2 -11.82 39.46 -38.77
CA ASN A 2 -12.69 38.66 -37.88
C ASN A 2 -12.70 37.14 -38.12
N GLY A 3 -12.55 36.28 -37.11
CA GLY A 3 -12.42 36.48 -35.66
C GLY A 3 -12.61 35.14 -34.91
N GLY A 4 -12.08 35.06 -33.69
CA GLY A 4 -12.49 34.19 -32.56
C GLY A 4 -12.42 32.65 -32.77
N ALA A 5 -11.43 31.94 -32.23
CA ALA A 5 -11.35 31.45 -30.85
C ALA A 5 -12.50 30.50 -30.45
N ASP A 6 -12.17 29.22 -30.27
CA ASP A 6 -12.34 28.57 -28.96
C ASP A 6 -11.49 27.30 -28.86
N ARG A 7 -10.64 27.23 -27.83
CA ARG A 7 -9.86 26.05 -27.45
C ARG A 7 -10.67 25.28 -26.42
N GLY A 8 -11.58 24.43 -26.89
CA GLY A 8 -12.27 23.45 -26.06
C GLY A 8 -11.61 22.08 -26.12
N GLY A 9 -10.64 21.82 -25.24
CA GLY A 9 -10.14 20.47 -24.96
C GLY A 9 -10.29 20.20 -23.48
N PRO A 10 -11.27 19.41 -23.01
CA PRO A 10 -11.46 19.19 -21.60
C PRO A 10 -10.49 18.12 -21.09
N GLY A 11 -9.90 18.39 -19.93
CA GLY A 11 -9.56 17.36 -18.96
C GLY A 11 -8.11 16.87 -19.01
N GLY A 12 -7.27 17.47 -18.15
CA GLY A 12 -6.17 16.72 -17.56
C GLY A 12 -6.75 15.56 -16.77
N GLY A 13 -6.82 14.39 -17.39
CA GLY A 13 -7.13 13.15 -16.71
C GLY A 13 -5.92 12.79 -15.88
N THR A 14 -6.01 12.97 -14.55
CA THR A 14 -5.30 12.05 -13.67
C THR A 14 -5.72 10.65 -14.09
N ASP A 15 -4.74 9.78 -14.28
CA ASP A 15 -4.95 8.38 -14.65
C ASP A 15 -5.74 7.69 -13.53
N ASP A 16 -7.06 7.84 -13.56
CA ASP A 16 -8.05 7.37 -12.58
C ASP A 16 -8.23 5.85 -12.63
N ARG A 17 -7.20 5.12 -13.06
CA ARG A 17 -7.20 3.67 -13.10
C ARG A 17 -6.72 3.14 -11.76
N PRO A 18 -7.61 2.58 -10.93
CA PRO A 18 -7.21 1.99 -9.65
C PRO A 18 -6.24 0.84 -9.90
N GLY A 19 -5.14 0.78 -9.13
CA GLY A 19 -4.29 -0.42 -9.06
C GLY A 19 -2.79 -0.22 -9.32
N PHE A 20 -2.34 0.92 -9.86
CA PHE A 20 -0.92 1.24 -9.97
C PHE A 20 -0.48 2.16 -8.84
N PHE A 21 0.41 1.66 -7.97
CA PHE A 21 0.93 2.40 -6.80
C PHE A 21 2.35 2.94 -7.00
N ILE A 22 2.94 2.66 -8.17
CA ILE A 22 4.23 3.18 -8.63
C ILE A 22 4.12 3.54 -10.11
N PRO A 23 4.93 4.48 -10.64
CA PRO A 23 4.98 4.77 -12.05
C PRO A 23 5.31 3.51 -12.86
N TYR A 24 4.38 3.10 -13.72
CA TYR A 24 4.55 1.93 -14.57
C TYR A 24 4.32 2.32 -16.03
N ARG A 25 5.35 2.17 -16.86
CA ARG A 25 5.37 2.69 -18.24
C ARG A 25 4.31 2.08 -19.16
N HIS A 26 3.85 0.86 -18.87
CA HIS A 26 2.82 0.16 -19.62
C HIS A 26 1.47 0.21 -18.91
N ALA A 27 1.30 1.05 -17.88
CA ALA A 27 0.04 1.16 -17.16
C ALA A 27 -1.10 1.32 -18.16
N ALA A 28 -0.96 2.24 -19.13
CA ALA A 28 -1.93 2.53 -20.21
C ALA A 28 -2.39 1.31 -21.02
N GLU A 29 -1.57 0.27 -21.14
CA GLU A 29 -1.84 -0.92 -21.94
C GLU A 29 -2.49 -2.05 -21.13
N VAL A 30 -2.55 -1.91 -19.79
CA VAL A 30 -3.12 -2.94 -18.93
C VAL A 30 -4.64 -2.99 -19.07
N VAL A 31 -5.13 -4.16 -19.46
CA VAL A 31 -6.55 -4.51 -19.46
C VAL A 31 -6.86 -5.19 -18.12
N PRO A 32 -7.79 -4.66 -17.31
CA PRO A 32 -8.22 -5.32 -16.09
C PRO A 32 -8.71 -6.75 -16.39
N CYS A 33 -8.30 -7.69 -15.56
CA CYS A 33 -8.77 -9.07 -15.62
C CYS A 33 -9.04 -9.62 -14.22
N ASP A 34 -9.91 -10.61 -14.17
CA ASP A 34 -10.20 -11.31 -12.93
C ASP A 34 -9.09 -12.32 -12.61
N TYR A 35 -8.83 -12.49 -11.31
CA TYR A 35 -7.91 -13.50 -10.79
C TYR A 35 -8.66 -14.49 -9.89
N PRO A 36 -9.54 -15.34 -10.43
CA PRO A 36 -10.43 -16.19 -9.65
C PRO A 36 -9.66 -17.11 -8.68
N ALA A 37 -8.54 -17.69 -9.12
CA ALA A 37 -7.71 -18.52 -8.25
C ALA A 37 -7.15 -17.75 -7.04
N ILE A 38 -6.84 -16.46 -7.19
CA ILE A 38 -6.38 -15.61 -6.08
C ILE A 38 -7.56 -15.20 -5.19
N ALA A 39 -8.70 -14.88 -5.80
CA ALA A 39 -9.92 -14.57 -5.07
C ALA A 39 -10.34 -15.75 -4.16
N ASP A 40 -10.29 -16.98 -4.67
CA ASP A 40 -10.60 -18.20 -3.91
C ASP A 40 -9.65 -18.39 -2.73
N LEU A 41 -8.34 -18.15 -2.92
CA LEU A 41 -7.35 -18.22 -1.85
C LEU A 41 -7.61 -17.20 -0.75
N PHE A 42 -7.99 -15.97 -1.11
CA PHE A 42 -8.32 -14.93 -0.14
C PHE A 42 -9.65 -15.20 0.58
N ALA A 43 -10.69 -15.63 -0.15
CA ALA A 43 -11.96 -16.01 0.43
C ALA A 43 -11.79 -17.14 1.45
N ALA A 44 -10.99 -18.16 1.12
CA ALA A 44 -10.66 -19.27 2.01
C ALA A 44 -9.86 -18.88 3.27
N ARG A 45 -9.36 -17.64 3.35
CA ARG A 45 -8.56 -17.10 4.46
C ARG A 45 -9.15 -15.83 5.07
N GLU A 46 -10.36 -15.43 4.66
CA GLU A 46 -10.97 -14.19 5.12
C GLU A 46 -11.09 -14.12 6.64
N ALA A 47 -11.54 -15.20 7.27
CA ALA A 47 -11.66 -15.28 8.72
C ALA A 47 -10.30 -15.09 9.43
N ASP A 48 -9.22 -15.67 8.88
CA ASP A 48 -7.88 -15.52 9.41
C ASP A 48 -7.41 -14.07 9.29
N PHE A 49 -7.63 -13.41 8.15
CA PHE A 49 -7.29 -12.00 7.98
C PHE A 49 -8.03 -11.12 8.99
N ARG A 50 -9.34 -11.32 9.16
CA ARG A 50 -10.14 -10.57 10.13
C ARG A 50 -9.63 -10.77 11.55
N ALA A 51 -9.32 -12.00 11.94
CA ALA A 51 -8.77 -12.31 13.25
C ALA A 51 -7.42 -11.60 13.47
N ARG A 52 -6.50 -11.68 12.49
CA ARG A 52 -5.18 -11.03 12.60
C ARG A 52 -5.26 -9.52 12.65
N THR A 53 -6.11 -8.90 11.83
CA THR A 53 -6.29 -7.44 11.89
C THR A 53 -6.93 -7.01 13.21
N ALA A 54 -7.84 -7.81 13.79
CA ALA A 54 -8.40 -7.53 15.11
C ALA A 54 -7.34 -7.56 16.23
N GLU A 55 -6.32 -8.43 16.15
CA GLU A 55 -5.21 -8.48 17.10
C GLU A 55 -4.39 -7.18 17.17
N LEU A 56 -4.48 -6.28 16.17
CA LEU A 56 -3.83 -4.97 16.22
C LEU A 56 -4.36 -4.09 17.36
N ALA A 57 -5.59 -4.33 17.82
CA ALA A 57 -6.17 -3.60 18.94
C ALA A 57 -5.31 -3.73 20.21
N ASP A 58 -4.69 -4.88 20.42
CA ASP A 58 -3.80 -5.14 21.57
C ASP A 58 -2.54 -4.27 21.56
N PHE A 59 -2.17 -3.72 20.40
CA PHE A 59 -1.01 -2.84 20.22
C PHE A 59 -1.41 -1.39 19.90
N ALA A 60 -2.71 -1.05 19.95
CA ALA A 60 -3.21 0.24 19.47
C ALA A 60 -2.50 1.44 20.14
N ALA A 61 -2.27 1.38 21.46
CA ALA A 61 -1.57 2.44 22.19
C ALA A 61 -0.11 2.59 21.76
N GLU A 62 0.61 1.47 21.55
CA GLU A 62 2.00 1.49 21.10
C GLU A 62 2.10 2.05 19.67
N LEU A 63 1.24 1.59 18.77
CA LEU A 63 1.19 2.04 17.37
C LEU A 63 0.82 3.53 17.27
N ALA A 64 -0.10 4.01 18.11
CA ALA A 64 -0.49 5.43 18.15
C ALA A 64 0.66 6.35 18.59
N ALA A 65 1.63 5.82 19.35
CA ALA A 65 2.81 6.58 19.76
C ALA A 65 3.88 6.73 18.66
N PHE A 66 3.73 6.07 17.51
CA PHE A 66 4.69 6.15 16.41
C PHE A 66 4.55 7.47 15.63
N GLY A 67 5.46 8.41 15.90
CA GLY A 67 5.50 9.71 15.20
C GLY A 67 6.80 10.50 15.39
N GLY A 68 7.85 9.87 15.91
CA GLY A 68 9.10 10.56 16.23
C GLY A 68 9.99 10.82 14.99
N PRO A 69 11.03 11.67 15.13
CA PRO A 69 12.03 11.87 14.09
C PRO A 69 12.86 10.57 13.89
N PRO A 70 13.46 10.35 12.70
CA PRO A 70 14.41 9.25 12.52
C PRO A 70 15.49 9.26 13.63
N PRO A 71 15.85 8.11 14.22
CA PRO A 71 15.46 6.74 13.85
C PRO A 71 14.19 6.21 14.54
N ALA A 72 13.41 7.04 15.23
CA ALA A 72 12.18 6.61 15.89
C ALA A 72 11.14 6.08 14.89
N PRO A 73 10.29 5.11 15.30
CA PRO A 73 9.25 4.57 14.44
C PRO A 73 8.21 5.64 14.09
N ARG A 74 7.75 5.64 12.84
CA ARG A 74 6.75 6.57 12.31
C ARG A 74 5.99 5.95 11.13
N PHE A 75 4.72 6.31 11.01
CA PHE A 75 3.88 5.91 9.88
C PHE A 75 3.76 6.97 8.76
N ALA A 76 4.13 8.21 9.04
CA ALA A 76 4.15 9.29 8.05
C ALA A 76 5.39 9.20 7.17
N GLN A 77 5.43 8.19 6.30
CA GLN A 77 6.48 7.98 5.31
C GLN A 77 5.88 7.27 4.08
N GLU A 78 6.48 7.47 2.91
CA GLU A 78 5.86 7.13 1.62
C GLU A 78 6.10 5.69 1.15
N TRP A 79 7.00 4.94 1.80
CA TRP A 79 7.49 3.65 1.24
C TRP A 79 6.73 2.42 1.74
N PHE A 80 5.94 2.53 2.80
CA PHE A 80 5.29 1.39 3.45
C PHE A 80 3.90 1.81 3.93
N PRO A 81 2.81 1.25 3.36
CA PRO A 81 1.46 1.54 3.82
C PRO A 81 1.32 1.31 5.33
N ARG A 82 0.53 2.15 5.99
CA ARG A 82 0.45 2.15 7.46
C ARG A 82 -0.04 0.81 8.02
N LEU A 83 -1.04 0.22 7.38
CA LEU A 83 -1.60 -1.07 7.82
C LEU A 83 -0.56 -2.19 7.69
N ASP A 84 0.20 -2.22 6.59
CA ASP A 84 1.26 -3.20 6.38
C ASP A 84 2.34 -3.06 7.46
N GLY A 85 2.71 -1.82 7.81
CA GLY A 85 3.60 -1.50 8.94
C GLY A 85 3.11 -2.07 10.27
N ALA A 86 1.83 -1.85 10.58
CA ALA A 86 1.20 -2.34 11.80
C ALA A 86 1.14 -3.89 11.83
N MET A 87 0.82 -4.53 10.70
CA MET A 87 0.78 -6.00 10.59
C MET A 87 2.18 -6.63 10.72
N ALA A 88 3.19 -6.04 10.09
CA ALA A 88 4.58 -6.47 10.25
C ALA A 88 5.02 -6.37 11.72
N TYR A 89 4.69 -5.25 12.39
CA TYR A 89 4.94 -5.06 13.81
C TYR A 89 4.27 -6.16 14.66
N LEU A 90 2.97 -6.41 14.42
CA LEU A 90 2.22 -7.48 15.08
C LEU A 90 2.91 -8.83 14.93
N PHE A 91 3.30 -9.22 13.72
CA PHE A 91 3.96 -10.50 13.46
C PHE A 91 5.30 -10.62 14.19
N VAL A 92 6.12 -9.56 14.19
CA VAL A 92 7.39 -9.58 14.94
C VAL A 92 7.14 -9.72 16.44
N ARG A 93 6.18 -8.97 17.00
CA ARG A 93 5.87 -8.99 18.43
C ARG A 93 5.23 -10.30 18.89
N ARG A 94 4.34 -10.90 18.09
CA ARG A 94 3.66 -12.16 18.42
C ARG A 94 4.51 -13.39 18.15
N LEU A 95 5.06 -13.49 16.94
CA LEU A 95 5.79 -14.68 16.48
C LEU A 95 7.22 -14.72 17.01
N ARG A 96 7.78 -13.57 17.39
CA ARG A 96 9.16 -13.42 17.90
C ARG A 96 10.18 -14.22 17.07
N PRO A 97 10.21 -14.02 15.73
CA PRO A 97 11.05 -14.80 14.85
C PRO A 97 12.53 -14.59 15.19
N ARG A 98 13.34 -15.65 15.12
CA ARG A 98 14.79 -15.57 15.39
C ARG A 98 15.57 -14.85 14.29
N ARG A 99 14.96 -14.67 13.12
CA ARG A 99 15.55 -14.03 11.94
C ARG A 99 14.45 -13.34 11.16
N ILE A 100 14.73 -12.12 10.71
CA ILE A 100 13.91 -11.35 9.77
C ILE A 100 14.77 -11.14 8.53
N VAL A 101 14.20 -11.38 7.35
CA VAL A 101 14.84 -11.13 6.05
C VAL A 101 13.97 -10.13 5.30
N GLU A 102 14.55 -8.99 4.93
CA GLU A 102 13.90 -7.95 4.13
C GLU A 102 14.49 -7.97 2.71
N ILE A 103 13.63 -7.98 1.70
CA ILE A 103 14.03 -7.93 0.29
C ILE A 103 13.41 -6.68 -0.31
N GLY A 104 14.26 -5.71 -0.67
CA GLY A 104 13.87 -4.42 -1.24
C GLY A 104 13.67 -3.32 -0.18
N SER A 105 14.75 -2.65 0.23
CA SER A 105 14.74 -1.62 1.29
C SER A 105 14.47 -0.19 0.79
N GLY A 106 13.84 -0.05 -0.38
CA GLY A 106 13.47 1.24 -0.97
C GLY A 106 14.65 2.11 -1.47
N HIS A 107 15.91 1.71 -1.28
CA HIS A 107 17.10 2.44 -1.72
C HIS A 107 17.99 1.66 -2.71
N SER A 108 17.64 0.41 -3.03
CA SER A 108 18.54 -0.51 -3.73
C SER A 108 18.77 -0.18 -5.21
N THR A 109 17.99 0.75 -5.77
CA THR A 109 18.23 1.34 -7.09
C THR A 109 17.88 2.83 -7.05
N ARG A 110 18.90 3.69 -7.07
CA ARG A 110 18.81 5.01 -7.67
C ARG A 110 19.57 4.99 -8.98
#